data_AF-A0A522VU35-F1
#
_entry.id   AF-A0A522VU35-F1
#
_cell.length_a   1.000
_cell.length_b   1.000
_cell.length_c   1.000
_cell.angle_alpha   90.00
_cell.angle_beta   90.00
_cell.angle_gamma   90.00
#
_symmetry.space_group_name_H-M   'P 1'
#
loop_
_entity.id
_entity.type
_entity.pdbx_description
1 polymer ?
#
loop_
_entity_poly.entity_id
_entity_poly.type
_entity_poly.pdbx_seq_one_letter_code
_entity_poly.pdbx_strand_id
1 'polypeptide(L)' 'ADLYKGAQLIRRGRPKADSRKQLLSVRYSPEVIGYFRATGPGWQSRMDEALKEWIKARAV' A
#
# COMPACT_ATOMS: atom_id res chain seq x y z
N ALA A 1 -3.24 -12.42 -28.91
CA ALA A 1 -2.23 -11.96 -29.88
C ALA A 1 -1.11 -11.29 -29.11
N ASP A 2 0.04 -11.95 -29.05
CA ASP A 2 1.24 -11.41 -28.39
C ASP A 2 1.84 -10.31 -29.27
N LEU A 3 2.13 -9.16 -28.68
CA LEU A 3 2.78 -8.04 -29.34
C LEU A 3 4.28 -8.16 -29.12
N TYR A 4 5.01 -8.36 -30.21
CA TYR A 4 6.48 -8.36 -30.23
C TYR A 4 6.98 -7.02 -30.77
N LYS A 5 7.99 -6.45 -30.11
CA LYS A 5 8.81 -5.36 -30.67
C LYS A 5 10.22 -5.92 -30.86
N GLY A 6 10.52 -6.41 -32.05
CA GLY A 6 11.78 -7.13 -32.33
C GLY A 6 11.84 -8.49 -31.60
N ALA A 7 12.97 -8.81 -30.97
CA ALA A 7 13.18 -10.06 -30.23
C ALA A 7 12.63 -10.04 -28.77
N GLN A 8 11.98 -8.95 -28.35
CA GLN A 8 11.52 -8.77 -26.98
C GLN A 8 10.01 -9.01 -26.85
N LEU A 9 9.63 -10.03 -26.06
CA LEU A 9 8.25 -10.29 -25.68
C LEU A 9 7.76 -9.19 -24.74
N ILE A 10 6.83 -8.35 -25.18
CA ILE A 10 6.20 -7.36 -24.31
C ILE A 10 5.17 -8.09 -23.44
N ARG A 11 5.54 -8.41 -22.19
CA ARG A 11 4.59 -8.90 -21.18
C ARG A 11 3.54 -7.82 -20.94
N ARG A 12 2.32 -8.03 -21.45
CA ARG A 12 1.15 -7.20 -21.11
C ARG A 12 0.79 -7.44 -19.64
N GLY A 13 1.05 -6.43 -18.80
CA GLY A 13 0.68 -6.40 -17.39
C GLY A 13 0.97 -5.04 -16.79
N ARG A 14 0.27 -4.66 -15.71
CA ARG A 14 0.56 -3.41 -14.98
C ARG A 14 2.05 -3.44 -14.58
N PRO A 15 2.83 -2.38 -14.88
CA PRO A 15 4.23 -2.32 -14.49
C PRO A 15 4.39 -2.61 -13.00
N LYS A 16 5.45 -3.35 -12.67
CA LYS A 16 5.78 -3.70 -11.29
C LYS A 16 6.02 -2.39 -10.55
N ALA A 17 5.09 -2.00 -9.66
CA ALA A 17 5.26 -0.78 -8.87
C ALA A 17 6.57 -0.86 -8.08
N ASP A 18 7.43 0.16 -8.21
CA ASP A 18 8.76 0.21 -7.57
C ASP A 18 8.67 0.15 -6.04
N SER A 19 7.60 0.70 -5.46
CA SER A 19 7.32 0.63 -4.02
C SER A 19 5.99 -0.07 -3.76
N ARG A 20 6.07 -1.37 -3.44
CA ARG A 20 4.90 -2.14 -3.02
C ARG A 20 4.72 -2.04 -1.52
N LYS A 21 3.46 -1.91 -1.07
CA LYS A 21 3.11 -2.11 0.35
C LYS A 21 3.55 -3.51 0.77
N GLN A 22 4.27 -3.59 1.88
CA GLN A 22 4.66 -4.88 2.45
C GLN A 22 3.50 -5.41 3.29
N LEU A 23 3.09 -6.65 3.03
CA LEU A 23 2.10 -7.32 3.87
C LEU A 23 2.82 -7.89 5.09
N LEU A 24 2.60 -7.27 6.25
CA LEU A 24 3.14 -7.73 7.53
C LEU A 24 2.00 -8.09 8.48
N SER A 25 2.22 -9.11 9.30
CA SER A 25 1.30 -9.47 10.40
C SER A 25 1.72 -8.70 11.65
N VAL A 26 1.11 -7.53 11.85
CA VAL A 26 1.36 -6.65 13.00
C VAL A 26 0.16 -6.66 13.93
N ARG A 27 0.41 -6.72 15.24
CA ARG A 27 -0.62 -6.60 16.27
C ARG A 27 -0.76 -5.13 16.66
N TYR A 28 -1.96 -4.60 16.52
CA TYR A 28 -2.34 -3.26 16.98
C TYR A 28 -3.25 -3.38 18.20
N SER A 29 -3.29 -2.35 19.03
CA SER A 29 -4.24 -2.29 20.14
C SER A 29 -5.70 -2.25 19.65
N PRO A 30 -6.65 -2.87 20.37
CA PRO A 30 -8.05 -2.96 19.95
C PRO A 30 -8.70 -1.59 19.70
N GLU A 31 -8.37 -0.58 20.50
CA GLU A 31 -8.90 0.78 20.40
C GLU A 31 -8.48 1.47 19.09
N VAL A 32 -7.24 1.25 18.65
CA VAL A 32 -6.73 1.80 17.39
C VAL A 32 -7.50 1.20 16.21
N ILE A 33 -7.62 -0.13 16.20
CA ILE A 33 -8.36 -0.83 15.15
C ILE A 33 -9.84 -0.46 15.16
N GLY A 34 -10.44 -0.34 16.35
CA GLY A 34 -11.84 0.06 16.52
C GLY A 34 -12.11 1.44 15.93
N TYR A 35 -11.27 2.43 16.27
CA TYR A 35 -11.35 3.79 15.74
C TYR A 35 -11.28 3.80 14.20
N PHE A 36 -10.25 3.18 13.61
CA PHE A 36 -10.10 3.20 12.16
C PHE A 36 -11.23 2.42 11.48
N ARG A 37 -11.65 1.25 11.97
CA ARG A 37 -12.77 0.51 11.38
C ARG A 37 -14.08 1.31 11.37
N ALA A 38 -14.34 2.10 12.42
CA ALA A 38 -15.51 2.97 12.50
C ALA A 38 -15.51 4.06 11.40
N THR A 39 -14.34 4.44 10.87
CA THR A 39 -14.24 5.40 9.74
C THR A 39 -14.73 4.81 8.39
N GLY A 40 -15.14 3.54 8.35
CA GLY A 40 -15.76 2.92 7.19
C GLY A 40 -14.78 2.39 6.14
N PRO A 41 -15.25 2.14 4.89
CA PRO A 41 -14.42 1.59 3.81
C PRO A 41 -13.12 2.36 3.62
N GLY A 42 -12.01 1.66 3.38
CA GLY A 42 -10.70 2.28 3.22
C GLY A 42 -9.97 2.61 4.53
N TRP A 43 -10.45 2.14 5.68
CA TRP A 43 -9.82 2.40 6.99
C TRP A 43 -8.34 2.00 7.07
N GLN A 44 -7.94 0.92 6.39
CA GLN A 44 -6.53 0.51 6.33
C GLN A 44 -5.66 1.53 5.59
N SER A 45 -6.19 2.16 4.53
CA SER A 45 -5.49 3.23 3.82
C SER A 45 -5.37 4.49 4.67
N ARG A 46 -6.42 4.88 5.41
CA ARG A 46 -6.34 6.00 6.37
C ARG A 46 -5.33 5.73 7.48
N MET A 47 -5.28 4.50 7.98
CA MET A 47 -4.30 4.10 9.00
C MET A 47 -2.86 4.19 8.44
N ASP A 48 -2.64 3.75 7.20
CA ASP A 48 -1.36 3.89 6.49
C ASP A 48 -0.96 5.37 6.29
N GLU A 49 -1.91 6.24 5.97
CA GLU A 49 -1.69 7.69 5.85
C GLU A 49 -1.31 8.33 7.19
N ALA A 50 -2.01 7.99 8.28
CA ALA A 50 -1.70 8.48 9.62
C ALA A 50 -0.29 8.07 10.06
N LEU A 51 0.14 6.83 9.75
CA LEU A 51 1.50 6.37 10.03
C LEU A 51 2.54 7.14 9.20
N LYS A 52 2.24 7.43 7.92
CA LYS A 52 3.12 8.26 7.07
C LYS A 52 3.24 9.68 7.60
N GLU A 53 2.15 10.28 8.04
CA GLU A 53 2.16 11.62 8.65
C GLU A 53 2.99 11.63 9.94
N TRP A 54 2.83 10.61 10.79
CA TRP A 54 3.64 10.45 12.00
C TRP A 54 5.13 10.35 11.70
N ILE A 55 5.52 9.63 10.63
CA ILE A 55 6.91 9.54 10.15
C ILE A 55 7.37 10.92 9.66
N LYS A 56 6.62 11.58 8.77
CA LYS A 56 6.98 12.91 8.24
C LYS A 56 7.18 13.96 9.33
N ALA A 57 6.36 13.93 10.38
CA ALA A 57 6.48 14.83 11.51
C ALA A 57 7.73 14.60 12.37
N ARG A 58 8.39 13.44 12.24
CA ARG A 58 9.54 13.02 13.06
C ARG A 58 10.83 12.80 12.27
N ALA A 59 10.72 12.62 10.97
CA ALA A 59 11.84 12.62 10.05
C ALA A 59 12.30 14.08 9.90
N VAL A 60 13.28 14.45 10.72
CA VAL A 60 14.09 15.67 10.59
C VAL A 60 14.95 15.56 9.34
#